data_AF-A0A2A4JA91-F1
#
_entry.id   AF-A0A2A4JA91-F1
#
_cell.length_a   1.000
_cell.length_b   1.000
_cell.length_c   1.000
_cell.angle_alpha   90.00
_cell.angle_beta   90.00
_cell.angle_gamma   90.00
#
_symmetry.space_group_name_H-M   'P 1'
#
loop_
_entity.id
_entity.type
_entity.pdbx_description
1 polymer ?
#
loop_
_entity_poly.entity_id
_entity_poly.type
_entity_poly.pdbx_seq_one_letter_code
_entity_poly.pdbx_strand_id
1 'polypeptide(L)'
;ACSTVTVTKCQAALRTLQAFPFFKPTCLCREPNVDPECNSFRDFLFDHPCVFVMKKEKDPYPVETLPTCTYALSVCHNEKACSVLFDRFKNACKARDGECRMEDREACREAWAGLRLSPLFGCICPNTHMKKRCDRIFAVVNHNPCVGE
;
A
#
# COMPACT_ATOMS: atom_id res chain seq x y z
N ALA A 1 -13.11 -1.14 14.19
CA ALA A 1 -12.51 -2.47 13.87
C ALA A 1 -11.52 -2.32 12.72
N CYS A 2 -10.48 -3.16 12.62
CA CYS A 2 -9.54 -3.11 11.50
C CYS A 2 -10.18 -3.55 10.18
N SER A 3 -10.12 -2.69 9.17
CA SER A 3 -10.85 -2.83 7.89
C SER A 3 -10.08 -3.53 6.77
N THR A 4 -8.84 -3.98 7.02
CA THR A 4 -8.01 -4.67 6.01
C THR A 4 -7.75 -6.12 6.39
N VAL A 5 -7.56 -6.96 5.36
CA VAL A 5 -7.09 -8.35 5.49
C VAL A 5 -5.56 -8.43 5.54
N THR A 6 -4.84 -7.43 5.03
CA THR A 6 -3.37 -7.35 5.07
C THR A 6 -2.90 -6.58 6.30
N VAL A 7 -3.22 -7.10 7.48
CA VAL A 7 -3.01 -6.40 8.77
C VAL A 7 -1.54 -6.05 9.00
N THR A 8 -0.62 -6.97 8.69
CA THR A 8 0.83 -6.80 8.86
C THR A 8 1.38 -5.67 7.99
N LYS A 9 0.93 -5.56 6.73
CA LYS A 9 1.30 -4.45 5.83
C LYS A 9 0.81 -3.10 6.36
N CYS A 10 -0.42 -3.04 6.87
CA CYS A 10 -0.96 -1.82 7.49
C CYS A 10 -0.15 -1.43 8.73
N GLN A 11 0.17 -2.38 9.60
CA GLN A 11 1.02 -2.15 10.78
C GLN A 11 2.43 -1.70 10.39
N ALA A 12 3.03 -2.27 9.34
CA ALA A 12 4.32 -1.84 8.81
C ALA A 12 4.26 -0.39 8.30
N ALA A 13 3.23 -0.03 7.54
CA ALA A 13 3.03 1.34 7.05
C ALA A 13 2.83 2.35 8.20
N LEU A 14 2.00 2.02 9.20
CA LEU A 14 1.80 2.86 10.38
C LEU A 14 3.11 3.08 11.13
N ARG A 15 3.90 2.02 11.37
CA ARG A 15 5.23 2.13 11.99
C ARG A 15 6.18 3.01 11.18
N THR A 16 6.18 2.89 9.85
CA THR A 16 6.98 3.76 8.97
C THR A 16 6.57 5.22 9.11
N LEU A 17 5.27 5.53 9.12
CA LEU A 17 4.78 6.90 9.28
C LEU A 17 5.11 7.46 10.68
N GLN A 18 4.87 6.68 11.73
CA GLN A 18 5.17 7.07 13.12
C GLN A 18 6.67 7.30 13.38
N ALA A 19 7.56 6.73 12.57
CA ALA A 19 9.00 6.90 12.67
C ALA A 19 9.50 8.25 12.11
N PHE A 20 8.68 9.00 11.37
CA PHE A 20 9.08 10.32 10.91
C PHE A 20 9.21 11.28 12.10
N PRO A 21 10.34 12.00 12.25
CA PRO A 21 10.58 12.90 13.38
C PRO A 21 9.51 13.98 13.55
N PHE A 22 8.85 14.38 12.45
CA PHE A 22 7.78 15.37 12.49
C PHE A 22 6.53 14.90 13.27
N PHE A 23 6.33 13.59 13.43
CA PHE A 23 5.18 13.05 14.15
C PHE A 23 5.52 12.65 15.60
N LYS A 24 6.81 12.54 15.97
CA LYS A 24 7.24 12.24 17.35
C LYS A 24 8.39 13.15 17.78
N PRO A 25 8.27 13.95 18.86
CA PRO A 25 7.12 14.22 19.75
C PRO A 25 6.30 15.47 19.37
N THR A 26 6.42 15.95 18.13
CA THR A 26 5.99 17.31 17.74
C THR A 26 4.52 17.45 17.32
N CYS A 27 3.79 16.35 17.12
CA CYS A 27 2.37 16.42 16.78
C CYS A 27 1.52 16.66 18.04
N LEU A 28 1.49 17.91 18.49
CA LEU A 28 0.70 18.38 19.63
C LEU A 28 -0.60 19.02 19.12
N CYS A 29 -1.72 18.32 19.29
CA CYS A 29 -3.05 18.84 18.97
C CYS A 29 -3.66 19.57 20.17
N ARG A 30 -4.51 20.58 19.92
CA ARG A 30 -5.39 21.12 20.96
C ARG A 30 -6.50 20.14 21.30
N GLU A 31 -7.38 20.50 22.21
CA GLU A 31 -8.53 19.67 22.61
C GLU A 31 -9.40 19.26 21.40
N PRO A 32 -10.02 18.07 21.39
CA PRO A 32 -10.76 17.56 20.24
C PRO A 32 -11.88 18.47 19.72
N ASN A 33 -12.54 19.21 20.61
CA ASN A 33 -13.59 20.16 20.23
C ASN A 33 -13.05 21.43 19.57
N VAL A 34 -11.77 21.74 19.79
CA VAL A 34 -11.08 22.94 19.31
C VAL A 34 -10.27 22.64 18.04
N ASP A 35 -9.70 21.44 17.92
CA ASP A 35 -8.87 21.01 16.81
C ASP A 35 -9.20 19.57 16.37
N PRO A 36 -10.39 19.36 15.79
CA PRO A 36 -10.85 18.03 15.41
C PRO A 36 -10.00 17.40 14.30
N GLU A 37 -9.44 18.22 13.39
CA GLU A 37 -8.64 17.73 12.26
C GLU A 37 -7.30 17.16 12.73
N CYS A 38 -6.57 17.87 13.60
CA CYS A 38 -5.32 17.34 14.16
C CYS A 38 -5.57 16.08 14.98
N ASN A 39 -6.62 16.06 15.82
CA ASN A 39 -6.93 14.87 16.61
C ASN A 39 -7.34 13.69 15.71
N SER A 40 -8.13 13.92 14.66
CA SER A 40 -8.46 12.86 13.69
C SER A 40 -7.20 12.29 13.01
N PHE A 41 -6.23 13.14 12.66
CA PHE A 41 -4.96 12.68 12.11
C PHE A 41 -4.13 11.89 13.13
N ARG A 42 -4.06 12.37 14.37
CA ARG A 42 -3.38 11.70 15.47
C ARG A 42 -3.99 10.32 15.72
N ASP A 43 -5.31 10.25 15.81
CA ASP A 43 -6.04 9.00 16.05
C ASP A 43 -5.86 8.02 14.88
N PHE A 44 -5.86 8.52 13.64
CA PHE A 44 -5.56 7.70 12.46
C PHE A 44 -4.14 7.12 12.50
N LEU A 45 -3.15 7.87 12.97
CA LEU A 45 -1.76 7.45 12.93
C LEU A 45 -1.36 6.61 14.15
N PHE A 46 -1.79 6.99 15.34
CA PHE A 46 -1.33 6.42 16.61
C PHE A 46 -2.34 5.46 17.24
N ASP A 47 -3.64 5.69 17.04
CA ASP A 47 -4.73 4.89 17.61
C ASP A 47 -5.46 4.06 16.54
N HIS A 48 -4.77 3.77 15.44
CA HIS A 48 -5.37 3.05 14.32
C HIS A 48 -5.87 1.65 14.75
N PRO A 49 -7.12 1.25 14.41
CA PRO A 49 -7.72 0.00 14.86
C PRO A 49 -6.95 -1.29 14.51
N CYS A 50 -6.04 -1.24 13.53
CA CYS A 50 -5.20 -2.37 13.13
C CYS A 50 -3.96 -2.56 14.00
N VAL A 51 -3.58 -1.60 14.84
CA VAL A 51 -2.37 -1.67 15.70
C VAL A 51 -2.46 -2.84 16.68
N PHE A 52 -3.64 -3.11 17.24
CA PHE A 52 -3.84 -4.12 18.28
C PHE A 52 -4.32 -5.48 17.76
N VAL A 53 -4.49 -5.64 16.44
CA VAL A 53 -4.95 -6.90 15.86
C VAL A 53 -3.78 -7.89 15.77
N MET A 54 -3.87 -8.98 16.55
CA MET A 54 -2.79 -9.97 16.63
C MET A 54 -2.64 -10.87 15.40
N LYS A 55 -3.72 -11.09 14.62
CA LYS A 55 -3.76 -11.68 13.26
C LYS A 55 -5.23 -11.86 12.81
N LYS A 56 -5.58 -11.40 11.60
CA LYS A 56 -6.63 -12.03 10.77
C LYS A 56 -5.96 -13.04 9.82
N GLU A 57 -6.74 -13.82 9.07
CA GLU A 57 -6.32 -14.92 8.17
C GLU A 57 -4.91 -14.77 7.59
N LYS A 58 -4.17 -15.89 7.48
CA LYS A 58 -2.74 -15.96 7.11
C LYS A 58 -2.45 -15.10 5.87
N ASP A 59 -1.94 -13.89 6.07
CA ASP A 59 -1.35 -13.08 5.01
C ASP A 59 -0.19 -13.91 4.39
N PRO A 60 -0.25 -14.24 3.09
CA PRO A 60 0.81 -15.01 2.44
C PRO A 60 2.14 -14.26 2.39
N TYR A 61 2.14 -12.94 2.59
CA TYR A 61 3.31 -12.07 2.56
C TYR A 61 3.39 -11.19 3.80
N PRO A 62 3.65 -11.77 4.99
CA PRO A 62 3.87 -10.99 6.18
C PRO A 62 5.14 -10.15 6.01
N VAL A 63 5.03 -8.85 6.29
CA VAL A 63 6.17 -7.93 6.24
C VAL A 63 6.27 -7.18 7.56
N GLU A 64 7.50 -7.06 8.07
CA GLU A 64 7.78 -6.22 9.23
C GLU A 64 8.09 -4.77 8.82
N THR A 65 8.64 -4.60 7.61
CA THR A 65 8.97 -3.32 6.99
C THR A 65 8.51 -3.31 5.53
N LEU A 66 8.16 -2.14 5.01
CA LEU A 66 7.71 -2.03 3.61
C LEU A 66 8.88 -2.29 2.65
N PRO A 67 8.74 -3.23 1.69
CA PRO A 67 9.80 -3.53 0.72
C PRO A 67 9.94 -2.41 -0.31
N THR A 68 11.13 -2.29 -0.92
CA THR A 68 11.26 -1.45 -2.12
C THR A 68 10.49 -2.07 -3.29
N CYS A 69 9.89 -1.26 -4.17
CA CYS A 69 9.14 -1.83 -5.30
C CYS A 69 9.98 -2.68 -6.25
N THR A 70 11.29 -2.39 -6.37
CA THR A 70 12.21 -3.24 -7.14
C THR A 70 12.41 -4.61 -6.49
N TYR A 71 12.55 -4.66 -5.16
CA TYR A 71 12.66 -5.92 -4.43
C TYR A 71 11.34 -6.70 -4.45
N ALA A 72 10.22 -6.03 -4.19
CA ALA A 72 8.89 -6.62 -4.25
C ALA A 72 8.60 -7.26 -5.62
N LEU A 73 8.97 -6.59 -6.71
CA LEU A 73 8.82 -7.12 -8.06
C LEU A 73 9.71 -8.33 -8.32
N SER A 74 10.96 -8.32 -7.84
CA SER A 74 11.87 -9.46 -7.90
C SER A 74 11.27 -10.70 -7.22
N VAL A 75 10.80 -10.53 -5.98
CA VAL A 75 10.13 -11.60 -5.23
C VAL A 75 8.88 -12.09 -5.97
N CYS A 76 8.07 -11.16 -6.48
CA CYS A 76 6.84 -11.50 -7.19
C CYS A 76 7.08 -12.30 -8.47
N HIS A 77 8.14 -11.99 -9.22
CA HIS A 77 8.49 -12.76 -10.41
C HIS A 77 9.00 -14.17 -10.09
N ASN A 78 9.71 -14.33 -8.98
CA ASN A 78 10.22 -15.63 -8.54
C ASN A 78 9.12 -16.54 -7.99
N GLU A 79 7.98 -15.98 -7.58
CA GLU A 79 6.85 -16.76 -7.11
C GLU A 79 5.70 -16.78 -8.13
N LYS A 80 5.43 -17.98 -8.66
CA LYS A 80 4.42 -18.17 -9.72
C LYS A 80 3.04 -17.59 -9.37
N ALA A 81 2.59 -17.78 -8.12
CA ALA A 81 1.30 -17.25 -7.67
C ALA A 81 1.24 -15.72 -7.76
N CYS A 82 2.31 -15.04 -7.32
CA CYS A 82 2.40 -13.59 -7.40
C CYS A 82 2.50 -13.10 -8.84
N SER A 83 3.35 -13.73 -9.66
CA SER A 83 3.51 -13.32 -11.06
C SER A 83 2.18 -13.37 -11.81
N VAL A 84 1.35 -14.40 -11.57
CA VAL A 84 0.02 -14.50 -12.17
C VAL A 84 -0.90 -13.37 -11.72
N LEU A 85 -0.88 -13.00 -10.43
CA LEU A 85 -1.66 -11.85 -9.93
C LEU A 85 -1.22 -10.55 -10.59
N PHE A 86 0.09 -10.33 -10.72
CA PHE A 86 0.63 -9.12 -11.32
C PHE A 86 0.32 -9.01 -12.82
N ASP A 87 0.47 -10.10 -13.57
CA ASP A 87 0.14 -10.11 -14.99
C ASP A 87 -1.36 -9.94 -15.23
N ARG A 88 -2.22 -10.59 -14.42
CA ARG A 88 -3.67 -10.38 -14.47
C ARG A 88 -4.03 -8.91 -14.24
N PHE A 89 -3.42 -8.28 -13.23
CA PHE A 89 -3.64 -6.86 -12.96
C PHE A 89 -3.21 -5.97 -14.12
N LYS A 90 -2.01 -6.15 -14.69
CA LYS A 90 -1.55 -5.37 -15.84
C LYS A 90 -2.47 -5.50 -17.05
N ASN A 91 -3.02 -6.69 -17.27
CA ASN A 91 -3.89 -6.97 -18.40
C ASN A 91 -5.30 -6.43 -18.21
N ALA A 92 -5.83 -6.45 -16.99
CA ALA A 92 -7.18 -5.96 -16.69
C ALA A 92 -7.22 -4.44 -16.48
N CYS A 93 -6.22 -3.88 -15.79
CA CYS A 93 -6.09 -2.45 -15.48
C CYS A 93 -5.09 -1.76 -16.41
N LYS A 94 -5.31 -1.88 -17.73
CA LYS A 94 -4.43 -1.29 -18.75
C LYS A 94 -4.43 0.23 -18.62
N ALA A 95 -3.29 0.81 -18.28
CA ALA A 95 -3.06 2.25 -18.30
C ALA A 95 -1.92 2.58 -19.27
N ARG A 96 -2.05 3.67 -20.01
CA ARG A 96 -1.04 4.15 -20.96
C ARG A 96 -0.89 5.65 -20.84
N ASP A 97 0.35 6.11 -20.72
CA ASP A 97 0.69 7.54 -20.58
C ASP A 97 -0.06 8.24 -19.42
N GLY A 98 -0.37 7.50 -18.36
CA GLY A 98 -1.11 8.00 -17.20
C GLY A 98 -2.63 8.02 -17.35
N GLU A 99 -3.17 7.59 -18.49
CA GLU A 99 -4.60 7.50 -18.75
C GLU A 99 -5.10 6.05 -18.66
N CYS A 100 -6.30 5.87 -18.11
CA CYS A 100 -6.92 4.57 -18.09
C CYS A 100 -7.40 4.15 -19.49
N ARG A 101 -7.13 2.90 -19.85
CA ARG A 101 -7.50 2.25 -21.12
C ARG A 101 -8.06 0.85 -20.88
N MET A 102 -8.61 0.60 -19.68
CA MET A 102 -9.24 -0.68 -19.36
C MET A 102 -10.51 -0.88 -20.19
N GLU A 103 -10.80 -2.14 -20.51
CA GLU A 103 -12.01 -2.52 -21.26
C GLU A 103 -13.13 -2.97 -20.31
N ASP A 104 -12.77 -3.56 -19.18
CA ASP A 104 -13.69 -4.11 -18.19
C ASP A 104 -13.29 -3.65 -16.78
N ARG A 105 -14.15 -2.81 -16.20
CA ARG A 105 -13.96 -2.23 -14.86
C ARG A 105 -14.06 -3.27 -13.75
N GLU A 106 -14.93 -4.26 -13.89
CA GLU A 106 -15.11 -5.30 -12.88
C GLU A 106 -13.90 -6.23 -12.87
N ALA A 107 -13.42 -6.64 -14.06
CA ALA A 107 -12.19 -7.41 -14.17
C ALA A 107 -10.98 -6.68 -13.59
N CYS A 108 -10.85 -5.36 -13.81
CA CYS A 108 -9.78 -4.56 -13.19
C CYS A 108 -9.93 -4.51 -11.67
N ARG A 109 -11.14 -4.27 -11.13
CA ARG A 109 -11.40 -4.25 -9.69
C ARG A 109 -11.02 -5.56 -9.01
N GLU A 110 -11.40 -6.70 -9.60
CA GLU A 110 -11.03 -8.01 -9.07
C GLU A 110 -9.52 -8.25 -9.11
N ALA A 111 -8.89 -7.92 -10.24
CA ALA A 111 -7.44 -8.09 -10.40
C ALA A 111 -6.66 -7.22 -9.41
N TRP A 112 -7.13 -5.98 -9.18
CA TRP A 112 -6.60 -5.09 -8.15
C TRP A 112 -6.79 -5.68 -6.75
N ALA A 113 -7.98 -6.20 -6.44
CA ALA A 113 -8.26 -6.83 -5.15
C ALA A 113 -7.29 -7.99 -4.86
N GLY A 114 -6.98 -8.81 -5.86
CA GLY A 114 -5.98 -9.87 -5.78
C GLY A 114 -4.55 -9.34 -5.63
N LEU A 115 -4.18 -8.28 -6.38
CA LEU A 115 -2.85 -7.68 -6.30
C LEU A 115 -2.53 -7.15 -4.89
N ARG A 116 -3.52 -6.67 -4.13
CA ARG A 116 -3.33 -6.22 -2.73
C ARG A 116 -2.72 -7.28 -1.82
N LEU A 117 -2.93 -8.56 -2.15
CA LEU A 117 -2.36 -9.67 -1.42
C LEU A 117 -0.86 -9.82 -1.70
N SER A 118 -0.37 -9.43 -2.88
CA SER A 118 1.04 -9.57 -3.28
C SER A 118 2.04 -8.65 -2.52
N PRO A 119 3.35 -8.93 -2.55
CA PRO A 119 4.40 -8.03 -2.03
C PRO A 119 4.46 -6.67 -2.73
N LEU A 120 3.93 -6.57 -3.95
CA LEU A 120 3.94 -5.33 -4.74
C LEU A 120 3.04 -4.26 -4.11
N PHE A 121 1.95 -4.67 -3.47
CA PHE A 121 1.05 -3.73 -2.82
C PHE A 121 1.70 -3.13 -1.56
N GLY A 122 1.76 -1.80 -1.50
CA GLY A 122 2.38 -1.07 -0.38
C GLY A 122 3.91 -1.02 -0.44
N CYS A 123 4.53 -1.41 -1.56
CA CYS A 123 5.96 -1.20 -1.75
C CYS A 123 6.31 0.29 -1.78
N ILE A 124 7.53 0.65 -1.38
CA ILE A 124 8.01 2.04 -1.29
C ILE A 124 9.19 2.30 -2.23
N CYS A 125 9.46 3.58 -2.51
CA CYS A 125 10.60 4.00 -3.32
C CYS A 125 11.43 5.06 -2.60
N PRO A 126 12.34 4.66 -1.69
CA PRO A 126 13.23 5.59 -1.01
C PRO A 126 14.16 6.30 -2.00
N ASN A 127 14.63 7.49 -1.61
CA ASN A 127 15.49 8.33 -2.44
C ASN A 127 16.89 7.70 -2.58
N THR A 128 17.06 6.86 -3.60
CA THR A 128 18.28 6.10 -3.90
C THR A 128 18.61 6.23 -5.38
N HIS A 129 19.79 5.78 -5.82
CA HIS A 129 20.17 5.79 -7.25
C HIS A 129 19.16 5.04 -8.16
N MET A 130 18.45 4.03 -7.64
CA MET A 130 17.47 3.25 -8.39
C MET A 130 16.05 3.89 -8.44
N LYS A 131 15.89 5.12 -7.93
CA LYS A 131 14.59 5.78 -7.76
C LYS A 131 13.74 5.77 -9.04
N LYS A 132 14.29 6.17 -10.19
CA LYS A 132 13.54 6.21 -11.47
C LYS A 132 12.96 4.85 -11.87
N ARG A 133 13.69 3.76 -11.63
CA ARG A 133 13.18 2.40 -11.92
C ARG A 133 12.10 2.01 -10.93
N CYS A 134 12.31 2.30 -9.65
CA CYS A 134 11.35 2.02 -8.59
C CYS A 134 10.03 2.77 -8.83
N ASP A 135 10.09 4.08 -9.10
CA ASP A 135 8.93 4.94 -9.31
C ASP A 135 8.03 4.45 -10.45
N ARG A 136 8.61 3.89 -11.53
CA ARG A 136 7.83 3.28 -12.61
C ARG A 136 7.02 2.08 -12.15
N ILE A 137 7.60 1.22 -11.30
CA ILE A 137 6.90 0.07 -10.73
C ILE A 137 5.81 0.56 -9.76
N PHE A 138 6.17 1.52 -8.91
CA PHE A 138 5.25 2.13 -7.95
C PHE A 138 4.05 2.75 -8.66
N ALA A 139 4.26 3.46 -9.77
CA ALA A 139 3.18 4.11 -10.52
C ALA A 139 2.20 3.08 -11.10
N VAL A 140 2.72 1.99 -11.68
CA VAL A 140 1.88 0.92 -12.25
C VAL A 140 1.01 0.26 -11.17
N VAL A 141 1.54 0.08 -9.97
CA VAL A 141 0.86 -0.67 -8.90
C VAL A 141 -0.01 0.24 -8.02
N ASN A 142 0.55 1.33 -7.50
CA ASN A 142 -0.08 2.16 -6.48
C ASN A 142 -0.75 3.43 -7.04
N HIS A 143 -0.35 3.91 -8.23
CA HIS A 143 -0.94 5.10 -8.88
C HIS A 143 -1.57 4.76 -10.24
N ASN A 144 -2.16 3.57 -10.39
CA ASN A 144 -2.83 3.21 -11.63
C ASN A 144 -4.17 3.97 -11.74
N PRO A 145 -4.39 4.78 -12.79
CA PRO A 145 -5.61 5.58 -12.94
C PRO A 145 -6.89 4.72 -13.02
N CYS A 146 -6.80 3.49 -13.53
CA CYS A 146 -7.95 2.61 -13.69
C CYS A 146 -8.55 2.09 -12.38
N VAL A 147 -7.81 2.16 -11.27
CA VAL A 147 -8.25 1.62 -9.97
C VAL A 147 -9.27 2.53 -9.29
N GLY A 148 -9.36 3.81 -9.71
CA GLY A 148 -10.26 4.82 -9.15
C GLY A 148 -11.52 5.12 -9.98
N GLU A 149 -11.62 4.60 -11.21
CA GLU A 149 -12.79 4.72 -12.10
C GLU A 149 -13.86 3.64 -11.79
#